data_AF-A0A7H8GQ41-F1
#
_entry.id   AF-A0A7H8GQ41-F1
#
_cell.length_a   1.000
_cell.length_b   1.000
_cell.length_c   1.000
_cell.angle_alpha   90.00
_cell.angle_beta   90.00
_cell.angle_gamma   90.00
#
_symmetry.space_group_name_H-M   'P 1'
#
loop_
_entity.id
_entity.type
_entity.pdbx_description
1 polymer ?
#
loop_
_entity_poly.entity_id
_entity_poly.type
_entity_poly.pdbx_seq_one_letter_code
_entity_poly.pdbx_strand_id
1 'polypeptide(L)'
;MKRYVCIGTVYQTAFSIVFEIQDSDEGMPTTSPAGSSGYWIEVSADTAVQVGWKVDPFIDENGNYLRIYTEPTEAESEAITTAGMKERFDDAARWLQFNPLQYKQDLGVATPADEAALLAYKQYVVAVSEVKNQQGYPSSITWPVAPF
;
A
#
# COMPACT_ATOMS: atom_id res chain seq x y z
N MET A 1 8.49 -25.82 -6.67
CA MET A 1 7.84 -24.50 -6.60
C MET A 1 7.38 -24.24 -5.19
N LYS A 2 7.95 -23.23 -4.55
CA LYS A 2 7.56 -22.77 -3.20
C LYS A 2 6.68 -21.55 -3.33
N ARG A 3 5.74 -21.37 -2.39
CA ARG A 3 4.84 -20.23 -2.34
C ARG A 3 5.32 -19.25 -1.27
N TYR A 4 5.43 -17.98 -1.63
CA TYR A 4 5.82 -16.90 -0.76
C TYR A 4 4.72 -15.85 -0.66
N VAL A 5 4.52 -15.31 0.54
CA VAL A 5 3.52 -14.27 0.81
C VAL A 5 4.23 -13.08 1.43
N CYS A 6 4.04 -11.90 0.84
CA CYS A 6 4.50 -10.63 1.40
C CYS A 6 3.42 -10.07 2.31
N ILE A 7 3.77 -9.85 3.57
CA ILE A 7 2.84 -9.35 4.60
C ILE A 7 3.38 -8.04 5.12
N GLY A 8 2.50 -7.05 5.30
CA GLY A 8 2.86 -5.85 6.02
C GLY A 8 1.68 -5.20 6.71
N THR A 9 2.02 -4.25 7.57
CA THR A 9 1.05 -3.51 8.37
C THR A 9 0.50 -2.36 7.54
N VAL A 10 -0.83 -2.19 7.59
CA VAL A 10 -1.51 -1.09 6.93
C VAL A 10 -1.29 0.19 7.73
N TYR A 11 -0.93 1.26 7.03
CA TYR A 11 -0.47 2.53 7.61
C TYR A 11 -1.34 3.05 8.77
N GLN A 12 -0.71 3.23 9.94
CA GLN A 12 -1.34 3.72 11.17
C GLN A 12 -2.58 2.91 11.64
N THR A 13 -2.64 1.61 11.29
CA THR A 13 -3.66 0.69 11.80
C THR A 13 -3.02 -0.53 12.47
N ALA A 14 -3.83 -1.35 13.13
CA ALA A 14 -3.42 -2.66 13.61
C ALA A 14 -3.55 -3.76 12.54
N PHE A 15 -4.12 -3.46 11.37
CA PHE A 15 -4.32 -4.46 10.32
C PHE A 15 -2.99 -4.84 9.69
N SER A 16 -2.77 -6.14 9.53
CA SER A 16 -1.77 -6.67 8.61
C SER A 16 -2.51 -7.30 7.43
N ILE A 17 -2.00 -7.08 6.22
CA ILE A 17 -2.59 -7.66 5.01
C ILE A 17 -1.53 -8.34 4.16
N VAL A 18 -2.00 -9.18 3.25
CA VAL A 18 -1.18 -9.74 2.18
C VAL A 18 -1.02 -8.71 1.07
N PHE A 19 0.19 -8.23 0.85
CA PHE A 19 0.49 -7.29 -0.23
C PHE A 19 0.73 -8.00 -1.57
N GLU A 20 1.40 -9.15 -1.55
CA GLU A 20 1.75 -9.88 -2.77
C GLU A 20 1.91 -11.38 -2.46
N ILE A 21 1.65 -12.21 -3.48
CA ILE A 21 1.88 -13.66 -3.44
C ILE A 21 2.74 -13.99 -4.64
N GLN A 22 3.84 -14.72 -4.42
CA GLN A 22 4.76 -15.12 -5.47
C GLN A 22 5.14 -16.60 -5.32
N ASP A 23 4.99 -17.35 -6.40
CA ASP A 23 5.49 -18.71 -6.49
C ASP A 23 6.89 -18.69 -7.14
N SER A 24 7.90 -19.29 -6.51
CA SER A 24 9.30 -19.25 -6.95
C SER A 24 10.05 -20.55 -6.65
N ASP A 25 10.96 -20.92 -7.56
CA ASP A 25 11.95 -21.99 -7.37
C ASP A 25 13.35 -21.44 -7.03
N GLU A 26 13.57 -20.14 -7.20
CA GLU A 26 14.86 -19.46 -7.00
C GLU A 26 15.10 -19.03 -5.54
N GLY A 27 14.11 -19.27 -4.67
CA GLY A 27 14.13 -18.89 -3.27
C GLY A 27 13.20 -17.72 -2.96
N MET A 28 13.26 -17.26 -1.70
CA MET A 28 12.38 -16.21 -1.19
C MET A 28 12.71 -14.86 -1.81
N PRO A 29 11.71 -14.08 -2.26
CA PRO A 29 11.96 -12.73 -2.77
C PRO A 29 12.57 -11.82 -1.71
N THR A 30 13.43 -10.90 -2.14
CA THR A 30 14.11 -9.94 -1.25
C THR A 30 13.61 -8.51 -1.39
N THR A 31 12.75 -8.24 -2.37
CA THR A 31 12.20 -6.91 -2.65
C THR A 31 10.76 -6.83 -2.19
N SER A 32 10.40 -5.79 -1.45
CA SER A 32 9.00 -5.51 -1.14
C SER A 32 8.29 -4.87 -2.35
N PRO A 33 6.97 -5.05 -2.49
CA PRO A 33 6.17 -4.35 -3.49
C PRO A 33 6.35 -2.83 -3.38
N ALA A 34 6.29 -2.14 -4.52
CA ALA A 34 6.49 -0.68 -4.57
C ALA A 34 5.52 0.05 -3.62
N GLY A 35 6.05 0.92 -2.77
CA GLY A 35 5.26 1.69 -1.81
C GLY A 35 4.71 0.86 -0.63
N SER A 36 5.32 -0.29 -0.33
CA SER A 36 4.97 -1.10 0.84
C SER A 36 6.21 -1.44 1.68
N SER A 37 6.01 -1.57 3.00
CA SER A 37 7.03 -2.10 3.92
C SER A 37 6.56 -3.45 4.47
N GLY A 38 6.64 -4.48 3.61
CA GLY A 38 6.30 -5.85 3.95
C GLY A 38 7.51 -6.77 4.05
N TYR A 39 7.32 -7.91 4.70
CA TYR A 39 8.30 -8.99 4.76
C TYR A 39 7.73 -10.25 4.11
N TRP A 40 8.60 -11.01 3.46
CA TRP A 40 8.23 -12.27 2.81
C TRP A 40 8.30 -13.44 3.79
N ILE A 41 7.38 -14.39 3.63
CA ILE A 41 7.40 -15.68 4.31
C ILE A 41 7.08 -16.81 3.35
N GLU A 42 7.66 -17.98 3.59
CA GLU A 42 7.26 -19.23 2.90
C GLU A 42 5.97 -19.78 3.54
N VAL A 43 5.01 -20.14 2.70
CA VAL A 43 3.79 -20.85 3.09
C VAL A 43 3.66 -22.13 2.30
N SER A 44 2.83 -23.05 2.76
CA SER A 44 2.54 -24.26 2.01
C SER A 44 1.77 -23.92 0.73
N ALA A 45 1.98 -24.68 -0.33
CA ALA A 45 1.35 -24.43 -1.63
C ALA A 45 -0.19 -24.55 -1.58
N ASP A 46 -0.73 -25.30 -0.60
CA ASP A 46 -2.16 -25.48 -0.33
C ASP A 46 -2.75 -24.44 0.64
N THR A 47 -1.93 -23.51 1.17
CA THR A 47 -2.44 -22.42 2.01
C THR A 47 -3.43 -21.56 1.22
N ALA A 48 -4.67 -21.46 1.71
CA ALA A 48 -5.69 -20.57 1.16
C ALA A 48 -5.37 -19.12 1.55
N VAL A 49 -4.96 -18.32 0.58
CA VAL A 49 -4.56 -16.91 0.77
C VAL A 49 -4.74 -16.14 -0.53
N GLN A 50 -5.12 -14.87 -0.43
CA GLN A 50 -5.20 -13.94 -1.57
C GLN A 50 -4.60 -12.57 -1.20
N VAL A 51 -4.20 -11.80 -2.22
CA VAL A 51 -3.80 -10.41 -2.04
C VAL A 51 -4.97 -9.60 -1.45
N GLY A 52 -4.68 -8.75 -0.48
CA GLY A 52 -5.67 -7.96 0.27
C GLY A 52 -6.27 -8.68 1.47
N TRP A 53 -6.06 -9.99 1.65
CA TRP A 53 -6.55 -10.70 2.83
C TRP A 53 -5.86 -10.25 4.10
N LYS A 54 -6.64 -10.16 5.18
CA LYS A 54 -6.14 -9.84 6.52
C LYS A 54 -5.31 -10.99 7.06
N VAL A 55 -4.26 -10.66 7.80
CA VAL A 55 -3.38 -11.58 8.48
C VAL A 55 -3.48 -11.36 9.98
N ASP A 56 -4.13 -12.28 10.67
CA ASP A 56 -4.21 -12.26 12.13
C ASP A 56 -3.17 -13.22 12.74
N PRO A 57 -2.44 -12.78 13.78
CA PRO A 57 -1.57 -13.67 14.54
C PRO A 57 -2.40 -14.68 15.33
N PHE A 58 -1.99 -15.95 15.32
CA PHE A 58 -2.61 -17.00 16.13
C PHE A 58 -1.53 -17.83 16.80
N ILE A 59 -1.70 -18.13 18.09
CA ILE A 59 -0.81 -19.05 18.80
C ILE A 59 -1.62 -20.32 19.06
N ASP A 60 -1.11 -21.45 18.55
CA ASP A 60 -1.77 -22.74 18.76
C ASP A 60 -1.57 -23.26 20.19
N GLU A 61 -2.21 -24.39 20.51
CA GLU A 61 -2.15 -25.03 21.83
C GLU A 61 -0.73 -25.45 22.24
N ASN A 62 0.18 -25.61 21.27
CA ASN A 62 1.58 -25.98 21.48
C ASN A 62 2.50 -24.76 21.58
N GLY A 63 1.97 -23.54 21.48
CA GLY A 63 2.73 -22.30 21.52
C GLY A 63 3.37 -21.90 20.19
N ASN A 64 3.00 -22.55 19.06
CA ASN A 64 3.52 -22.18 17.75
C ASN A 64 2.83 -20.91 17.25
N TYR A 65 3.62 -19.98 16.71
CA TYR A 65 3.10 -18.79 16.04
C TYR A 65 2.65 -19.13 14.61
N LEU A 66 1.36 -19.02 14.39
CA LEU A 66 0.68 -19.22 13.12
C LEU A 66 0.06 -17.91 12.63
N ARG A 67 -0.36 -17.92 11.36
CA ARG A 67 -1.04 -16.80 10.71
C ARG A 67 -2.35 -17.30 10.14
N ILE A 68 -3.42 -16.59 10.43
CA ILE A 68 -4.74 -16.85 9.88
C ILE A 68 -4.98 -15.82 8.78
N TYR A 69 -5.23 -16.31 7.57
CA TYR A 69 -5.58 -15.49 6.42
C TYR A 69 -7.10 -15.47 6.29
N THR A 70 -7.69 -14.29 6.36
CA THR A 70 -9.14 -14.11 6.21
C THR A 70 -9.46 -13.04 5.19
N GLU A 71 -10.53 -13.26 4.43
CA GLU A 71 -11.13 -12.20 3.64
C GLU A 71 -11.59 -11.09 4.59
N PRO A 72 -11.20 -9.82 4.36
CA PRO A 72 -11.66 -8.73 5.21
C PRO A 72 -13.16 -8.51 5.02
N THR A 73 -13.84 -8.09 6.09
CA THR A 73 -15.20 -7.58 5.96
C THR A 73 -15.21 -6.28 5.16
N GLU A 74 -16.36 -5.91 4.59
CA GLU A 74 -16.50 -4.65 3.84
C GLU A 74 -15.98 -3.43 4.63
N ALA A 75 -16.35 -3.34 5.91
CA ALA A 75 -15.91 -2.26 6.80
C ALA A 75 -14.40 -2.27 7.05
N GLU A 76 -13.78 -3.45 7.13
CA GLU A 76 -12.32 -3.56 7.23
C GLU A 76 -11.64 -3.16 5.92
N SER A 77 -12.16 -3.58 4.76
CA SER A 77 -11.68 -3.15 3.45
C SER A 77 -11.75 -1.63 3.28
N GLU A 78 -12.84 -0.99 3.71
CA GLU A 78 -12.96 0.47 3.71
C GLU A 78 -11.91 1.13 4.62
N ALA A 79 -11.69 0.58 5.82
CA ALA A 79 -10.68 1.08 6.74
C ALA A 79 -9.27 0.94 6.18
N ILE A 80 -8.96 -0.21 5.56
CA ILE A 80 -7.68 -0.49 4.93
C ILE A 80 -7.43 0.48 3.76
N THR A 81 -8.42 0.67 2.89
CA THR A 81 -8.30 1.61 1.76
C THR A 81 -8.20 3.05 2.23
N THR A 82 -8.97 3.45 3.25
CA THR A 82 -8.86 4.79 3.86
C THR A 82 -7.45 5.04 4.42
N ALA A 83 -6.88 4.04 5.10
CA ALA A 83 -5.51 4.11 5.59
C ALA A 83 -4.49 4.22 4.44
N GLY A 84 -4.68 3.46 3.35
CA GLY A 84 -3.84 3.56 2.15
C GLY A 84 -3.92 4.92 1.44
N MET A 85 -5.09 5.58 1.44
CA MET A 85 -5.23 6.96 0.98
C MET A 85 -4.47 7.92 1.90
N LYS A 86 -4.62 7.75 3.22
CA LYS A 86 -3.94 8.60 4.22
C LYS A 86 -2.43 8.54 4.09
N GLU A 87 -1.86 7.34 3.96
CA GLU A 87 -0.42 7.14 3.73
C GLU A 87 0.07 7.97 2.54
N ARG A 88 -0.62 7.86 1.41
CA ARG A 88 -0.26 8.55 0.16
C ARG A 88 -0.40 10.06 0.26
N PHE A 89 -1.39 10.56 0.99
CA PHE A 89 -1.53 11.99 1.26
C PHE A 89 -0.43 12.50 2.19
N ASP A 90 -0.09 11.75 3.24
CA ASP A 90 0.97 12.11 4.17
C ASP A 90 2.34 12.13 3.47
N ASP A 91 2.62 11.15 2.59
CA ASP A 91 3.83 11.10 1.78
C ASP A 91 3.92 12.26 0.77
N ALA A 92 2.82 12.55 0.07
CA ALA A 92 2.73 13.69 -0.83
C ALA A 92 2.96 15.01 -0.09
N ALA A 93 2.28 15.21 1.06
CA ALA A 93 2.43 16.41 1.87
C ALA A 93 3.87 16.56 2.37
N ARG A 94 4.53 15.46 2.77
CA ARG A 94 5.94 15.46 3.16
C ARG A 94 6.85 15.88 2.02
N TRP A 95 6.63 15.36 0.81
CA TRP A 95 7.41 15.75 -0.36
C TRP A 95 7.32 17.26 -0.65
N LEU A 96 6.13 17.85 -0.53
CA LEU A 96 5.92 19.29 -0.75
C LEU A 96 6.62 20.18 0.30
N GLN A 97 6.89 19.67 1.51
CA GLN A 97 7.68 20.40 2.51
C GLN A 97 9.13 20.62 2.06
N PHE A 98 9.70 19.66 1.31
CA PHE A 98 11.05 19.77 0.75
C PHE A 98 11.05 20.41 -0.64
N ASN A 99 9.90 20.44 -1.32
CA ASN A 99 9.70 21.03 -2.64
C ASN A 99 8.59 22.08 -2.56
N PRO A 100 8.87 23.31 -2.11
CA PRO A 100 7.86 24.34 -1.82
C PRO A 100 7.28 24.99 -3.10
N LEU A 101 6.78 24.19 -4.03
CA LEU A 101 6.41 24.60 -5.38
C LEU A 101 5.25 25.60 -5.39
N GLN A 102 4.26 25.44 -4.50
CA GLN A 102 3.17 26.40 -4.37
C GLN A 102 3.70 27.79 -3.96
N TYR A 103 4.62 27.85 -3.00
CA TYR A 103 5.24 29.11 -2.60
C TYR A 103 6.06 29.74 -3.72
N LYS A 104 6.82 28.95 -4.49
CA LYS A 104 7.54 29.47 -5.66
C LYS A 104 6.57 30.06 -6.69
N GLN A 105 5.45 29.40 -6.94
CA GLN A 105 4.41 29.88 -7.85
C GLN A 105 3.78 31.18 -7.34
N ASP A 106 3.39 31.22 -6.06
CA ASP A 106 2.75 32.39 -5.44
C ASP A 106 3.69 33.61 -5.40
N LEU A 107 5.00 33.39 -5.24
CA LEU A 107 6.02 34.44 -5.27
C LEU A 107 6.45 34.84 -6.71
N GLY A 108 5.95 34.15 -7.74
CA GLY A 108 6.31 34.40 -9.14
C GLY A 108 7.76 34.02 -9.50
N VAL A 109 8.39 33.14 -8.72
CA VAL A 109 9.78 32.67 -8.92
C VAL A 109 9.86 31.20 -9.40
N ALA A 110 8.70 30.56 -9.64
CA ALA A 110 8.64 29.22 -10.17
C ALA A 110 9.23 29.15 -11.58
N THR A 111 10.06 28.14 -11.81
CA THR A 111 10.49 27.77 -13.16
C THR A 111 9.39 26.95 -13.87
N PRO A 112 9.41 26.82 -15.20
CA PRO A 112 8.47 25.93 -15.90
C PRO A 112 8.51 24.48 -15.40
N ALA A 113 9.67 24.01 -14.92
CA ALA A 113 9.80 22.68 -14.30
C ALA A 113 9.11 22.61 -12.93
N ASP A 114 9.20 23.67 -12.12
CA ASP A 114 8.47 23.76 -10.84
C ASP A 114 6.95 23.73 -11.06
N GLU A 115 6.46 24.45 -12.07
CA GLU A 115 5.03 24.47 -12.41
C GLU A 115 4.53 23.11 -12.89
N ALA A 116 5.31 22.42 -13.73
CA ALA A 116 4.98 21.08 -14.19
C ALA A 116 4.94 20.06 -13.04
N ALA A 117 5.93 20.13 -12.12
CA ALA A 117 5.95 19.28 -10.94
C ALA A 117 4.77 19.56 -9.99
N LEU A 118 4.38 20.83 -9.82
CA LEU A 118 3.23 21.22 -9.02
C LEU A 118 1.92 20.72 -9.63
N LEU A 119 1.80 20.76 -10.96
CA LEU A 119 0.64 20.21 -11.67
C LEU A 119 0.56 18.69 -11.48
N ALA A 120 1.66 17.97 -11.66
CA ALA A 120 1.73 16.53 -11.47
C ALA A 120 1.38 16.12 -10.03
N TYR A 121 1.89 16.85 -9.04
CA TYR A 121 1.52 16.69 -7.63
C TYR A 121 0.00 16.85 -7.41
N LYS A 122 -0.60 17.94 -7.92
CA LYS A 122 -2.04 18.20 -7.78
C LYS A 122 -2.89 17.11 -8.44
N GLN A 123 -2.49 16.66 -9.63
CA GLN A 123 -3.14 15.55 -10.33
C GLN A 123 -3.06 14.24 -9.54
N TYR A 124 -1.90 13.95 -8.95
CA TYR A 124 -1.72 12.78 -8.09
C TYR A 124 -2.66 12.82 -6.86
N VAL A 125 -2.71 13.94 -6.14
CA VAL A 125 -3.58 14.09 -4.96
C VAL A 125 -5.05 13.88 -5.34
N VAL A 126 -5.49 14.44 -6.48
CA VAL A 126 -6.85 14.19 -7.00
C VAL A 126 -7.03 12.72 -7.36
N ALA A 127 -6.09 12.09 -8.07
CA ALA A 127 -6.20 10.68 -8.43
C ALA A 127 -6.31 9.78 -7.19
N VAL A 128 -5.60 10.09 -6.10
CA VAL A 128 -5.70 9.36 -4.82
C VAL A 128 -7.07 9.59 -4.18
N SER A 129 -7.65 10.80 -4.21
CA SER A 129 -8.99 11.03 -3.66
C SER A 129 -10.11 10.33 -4.43
N GLU A 130 -9.87 10.04 -5.70
CA GLU A 130 -10.84 9.41 -6.61
C GLU A 130 -10.76 7.87 -6.62
N VAL A 131 -9.87 7.24 -5.86
CA VAL A 131 -9.80 5.76 -5.77
C VAL A 131 -11.11 5.13 -5.30
N LYS A 132 -11.90 5.86 -4.51
CA LYS A 132 -13.25 5.49 -4.08
C LYS A 132 -14.25 5.27 -5.22
N ASN A 133 -13.96 5.81 -6.40
CA ASN A 133 -14.79 5.70 -7.59
C ASN A 133 -14.31 4.59 -8.54
N GLN A 134 -13.24 3.87 -8.20
CA GLN A 134 -12.76 2.75 -9.01
C GLN A 134 -13.68 1.54 -8.92
N GLN A 135 -13.77 0.80 -10.03
CA GLN A 135 -14.39 -0.52 -10.02
C GLN A 135 -13.55 -1.46 -9.15
N GLY A 136 -14.15 -1.98 -8.08
CA GLY A 136 -13.46 -2.84 -7.11
C GLY A 136 -13.24 -2.20 -5.73
N TYR A 137 -13.56 -0.92 -5.56
CA TYR A 137 -13.62 -0.33 -4.22
C TYR A 137 -14.63 -1.09 -3.33
N PRO A 138 -14.31 -1.32 -2.04
CA PRO A 138 -13.07 -0.94 -1.32
C PRO A 138 -11.96 -2.00 -1.38
N SER A 139 -12.24 -3.19 -1.92
CA SER A 139 -11.38 -4.37 -1.76
C SER A 139 -10.24 -4.50 -2.78
N SER A 140 -10.36 -3.87 -3.94
CA SER A 140 -9.39 -3.94 -5.04
C SER A 140 -9.14 -2.55 -5.62
N ILE A 141 -8.03 -1.93 -5.20
CA ILE A 141 -7.65 -0.57 -5.59
C ILE A 141 -6.40 -0.59 -6.46
N THR A 142 -6.49 0.05 -7.62
CA THR A 142 -5.30 0.40 -8.42
C THR A 142 -4.79 1.75 -7.94
N TRP A 143 -3.72 1.73 -7.14
CA TRP A 143 -3.16 2.95 -6.57
C TRP A 143 -2.48 3.81 -7.63
N PRO A 144 -2.72 5.14 -7.65
CA PRO A 144 -1.95 6.07 -8.46
C PRO A 144 -0.46 5.99 -8.10
N VAL A 145 0.41 6.13 -9.10
CA VAL A 145 1.87 6.19 -8.90
C VAL A 145 2.26 7.65 -8.66
N ALA A 146 3.02 7.89 -7.60
CA ALA A 146 3.55 9.23 -7.31
C ALA A 146 4.52 9.67 -8.41
N PRO A 147 4.32 10.84 -9.05
CA PRO A 147 5.16 11.31 -10.15
C PRO A 147 6.41 12.07 -9.69
N PHE A 148 6.76 12.02 -8.39
CA PHE A 148 7.69 12.93 -7.73
C PHE A 148 8.59 12.28 -6.68
#